data_AF-A0A1F7WBQ0-F1
#
_entry.id   AF-A0A1F7WBQ0-F1
#
_cell.length_a   1.000
_cell.length_b   1.000
_cell.length_c   1.000
_cell.angle_alpha   90.00
_cell.angle_beta   90.00
_cell.angle_gamma   90.00
#
_symmetry.space_group_name_H-M   'P 1'
#
loop_
_entity.id
_entity.type
_entity.pdbx_description
1 polymer ?
#
loop_
_entity_poly.entity_id
_entity_poly.type
_entity_poly.pdbx_seq_one_letter_code
_entity_poly.pdbx_strand_id
1 'polypeptide(L)'
;MDFILGAALGGLIAFTYAIPAIVLEVIERGAMVVTPPVVVVKTIFGYTLKKEEAFWVGLLLHLLIGMLFGVVYILFVEQGWLFVTHRPYTFLSFAVYGFLSWVFVGLVLYPLLQMGFFGRREGSLIWLETLVSHMLLGVTMAGLVYWFQPFYFSVT
;
A
#
# COMPACT_ATOMS: atom_id res chain seq x y z
N MET A 1 -2.98 -17.72 12.51
CA MET A 1 -2.98 -16.54 13.41
C MET A 1 -2.22 -15.40 12.77
N ASP A 2 -1.09 -15.70 12.14
CA ASP A 2 -0.17 -14.72 11.58
C ASP A 2 -0.75 -13.92 10.40
N PHE A 3 -1.53 -14.53 9.50
CA PHE A 3 -2.20 -13.81 8.40
C PHE A 3 -3.16 -12.70 8.87
N ILE A 4 -3.93 -12.95 9.93
CA ILE A 4 -4.85 -11.96 10.50
C ILE A 4 -4.05 -10.80 11.11
N LEU A 5 -2.97 -11.13 11.83
CA LEU A 5 -2.08 -10.13 12.39
C LEU A 5 -1.39 -9.30 11.29
N GLY A 6 -0.91 -9.93 10.22
CA GLY A 6 -0.32 -9.26 9.07
C GLY A 6 -1.32 -8.33 8.37
N ALA A 7 -2.55 -8.81 8.15
CA ALA A 7 -3.63 -7.99 7.61
C ALA A 7 -3.92 -6.78 8.49
N ALA A 8 -4.07 -6.99 9.80
CA ALA A 8 -4.37 -5.93 10.76
C ALA A 8 -3.25 -4.90 10.85
N LEU A 9 -1.98 -5.33 10.89
CA LEU A 9 -0.83 -4.43 10.91
C LEU A 9 -0.71 -3.63 9.61
N GLY A 10 -0.81 -4.29 8.46
CA GLY A 10 -0.75 -3.62 7.16
C GLY A 10 -1.90 -2.62 6.96
N GLY A 11 -3.11 -3.01 7.36
CA GLY A 11 -4.29 -2.13 7.36
C GLY A 11 -4.15 -0.96 8.34
N LEU A 12 -3.60 -1.18 9.53
CA LEU A 12 -3.37 -0.13 10.52
C LEU A 12 -2.35 0.90 10.03
N ILE A 13 -1.23 0.46 9.44
CA ILE A 13 -0.22 1.37 8.85
C ILE A 13 -0.86 2.20 7.74
N ALA A 14 -1.58 1.56 6.81
CA ALA A 14 -2.28 2.24 5.73
C ALA A 14 -3.30 3.25 6.27
N PHE A 15 -4.07 2.87 7.30
CA PHE A 15 -5.01 3.77 7.96
C PHE A 15 -4.30 4.98 8.58
N THR A 16 -3.21 4.77 9.33
CA THR A 16 -2.42 5.86 9.92
C THR A 16 -1.93 6.84 8.85
N TYR A 17 -1.46 6.33 7.71
CA TYR A 17 -1.03 7.18 6.60
C TYR A 17 -2.16 7.88 5.87
N ALA A 18 -3.38 7.34 5.92
CA ALA A 18 -4.55 7.99 5.36
C ALA A 18 -5.15 9.10 6.25
N ILE A 19 -4.79 9.19 7.54
CA ILE A 19 -5.34 10.19 8.48
C ILE A 19 -5.25 11.63 7.93
N PRO A 20 -4.10 12.12 7.41
CA PRO A 20 -4.02 13.49 6.89
C PRO A 20 -5.00 13.71 5.72
N ALA A 21 -5.15 12.72 4.84
CA ALA A 21 -6.08 12.78 3.72
C ALA A 21 -7.55 12.81 4.21
N ILE A 22 -7.90 12.00 5.22
CA ILE A 22 -9.24 12.00 5.84
C ILE A 22 -9.55 13.35 6.49
N VAL A 23 -8.61 13.89 7.26
CA VAL A 23 -8.78 15.20 7.92
C VAL A 23 -8.97 16.30 6.87
N LEU A 24 -8.15 16.30 5.83
CA LEU A 24 -8.27 17.26 4.73
C LEU A 24 -9.61 17.13 4.01
N GLU A 25 -10.06 15.91 3.72
CA GLU A 25 -11.36 15.70 3.06
C GLU A 25 -12.53 16.21 3.91
N VAL A 26 -12.49 15.99 5.24
CA VAL A 26 -13.52 16.47 6.17
C VAL A 26 -13.55 18.00 6.26
N ILE A 27 -12.39 18.65 6.25
CA ILE A 27 -12.27 20.12 6.33
C ILE A 27 -12.69 20.77 5.01
N GLU A 28 -12.14 20.29 3.90
CA GLU A 28 -12.29 20.89 2.58
C GLU A 28 -13.55 20.41 1.83
N ARG A 29 -14.26 19.41 2.38
CA ARG A 29 -15.50 18.82 1.80
C ARG A 29 -15.35 18.45 0.33
N GLY A 30 -14.23 17.80 0.02
CA GLY A 30 -13.91 17.43 -1.35
C GLY A 30 -13.62 18.63 -2.25
N ALA A 31 -13.12 19.78 -1.76
CA ALA A 31 -12.62 20.84 -2.64
C ALA A 31 -11.25 20.48 -3.26
N MET A 32 -10.44 19.67 -2.55
CA MET A 32 -9.10 19.26 -2.96
C MET A 32 -9.09 18.35 -4.20
N VAL A 33 -8.02 18.47 -4.99
CA VAL A 33 -7.81 17.70 -6.24
C VAL A 33 -6.85 16.52 -6.02
N VAL A 34 -5.98 16.59 -5.00
CA VAL A 34 -4.96 15.58 -4.67
C VAL A 34 -4.83 15.46 -3.15
N THR A 35 -5.02 14.27 -2.60
CA THR A 35 -4.88 13.98 -1.15
C THR A 35 -3.87 12.86 -0.93
N PRO A 36 -2.55 13.16 -0.90
CA PRO A 36 -1.53 12.16 -0.62
C PRO A 36 -1.75 11.56 0.78
N PRO A 37 -1.55 10.24 1.00
CA PRO A 37 -1.11 9.18 0.08
C PRO A 37 -2.27 8.35 -0.50
N VAL A 38 -3.50 8.84 -0.39
CA VAL A 38 -4.68 8.14 -0.91
C VAL A 38 -4.77 8.41 -2.40
N VAL A 39 -4.71 7.35 -3.20
CA VAL A 39 -4.89 7.45 -4.65
C VAL A 39 -6.31 7.93 -4.91
N VAL A 40 -6.46 9.11 -5.51
CA VAL A 40 -7.76 9.62 -5.95
C VAL A 40 -8.20 8.77 -7.14
N VAL A 41 -9.24 7.96 -6.94
CA VAL A 41 -9.79 7.08 -7.98
C VAL A 41 -10.93 7.81 -8.68
N LYS A 42 -10.69 8.39 -9.85
CA LYS A 42 -11.71 9.03 -10.69
C LYS A 42 -12.51 8.00 -11.46
N THR A 43 -11.88 6.91 -11.88
CA THR A 43 -12.53 5.84 -12.64
C THR A 43 -12.28 4.47 -12.04
N ILE A 44 -13.33 3.66 -11.93
CA ILE A 44 -13.22 2.24 -11.54
C ILE A 44 -14.12 1.39 -12.43
N PHE A 45 -13.57 0.33 -13.02
CA PHE A 45 -14.29 -0.55 -13.96
C PHE A 45 -15.02 0.19 -15.10
N GLY A 46 -14.49 1.34 -15.52
CA GLY A 46 -15.05 2.16 -16.59
C GLY A 46 -16.16 3.12 -16.15
N TYR A 47 -16.53 3.12 -14.87
CA TYR A 47 -17.45 4.08 -14.29
C TYR A 47 -16.70 5.28 -13.71
N THR A 48 -17.15 6.48 -14.05
CA THR A 48 -16.66 7.73 -13.47
C THR A 48 -17.33 7.94 -12.12
N LEU A 49 -16.54 8.04 -11.05
CA LEU A 49 -17.02 8.28 -9.70
C LEU A 49 -17.29 9.77 -9.46
N LYS A 50 -18.29 10.08 -8.63
CA LYS A 50 -18.45 11.45 -8.12
C LYS A 50 -17.28 11.80 -7.21
N LYS A 51 -17.02 13.10 -7.03
CA LYS A 51 -15.87 13.58 -6.24
C LYS A 51 -15.84 13.02 -4.81
N GLU A 52 -17.00 12.99 -4.15
CA GLU A 52 -17.16 12.43 -2.80
C GLU A 52 -16.93 10.90 -2.80
N GLU A 53 -17.46 10.18 -3.79
CA GLU A 53 -17.30 8.72 -3.92
C GLU A 53 -15.85 8.33 -4.23
N ALA A 54 -15.16 9.13 -5.06
CA ALA A 54 -13.78 8.91 -5.48
C ALA A 54 -12.82 8.88 -4.28
N PHE A 55 -13.02 9.76 -3.29
CA PHE A 55 -12.23 9.76 -2.06
C PHE A 55 -12.44 8.48 -1.26
N TRP A 56 -13.68 8.12 -0.96
CA TRP A 56 -13.99 6.94 -0.13
C TRP A 56 -13.58 5.63 -0.81
N VAL A 57 -13.72 5.53 -2.13
CA VAL A 57 -13.24 4.38 -2.90
C VAL A 57 -11.72 4.32 -2.90
N GLY A 58 -11.04 5.46 -3.08
CA GLY A 58 -9.58 5.54 -2.97
C GLY A 58 -9.06 5.15 -1.59
N LEU A 59 -9.73 5.61 -0.52
CA LEU A 59 -9.42 5.26 0.85
C LEU A 59 -9.61 3.75 1.09
N LEU A 60 -10.74 3.20 0.66
CA LEU A 60 -11.01 1.77 0.77
C LEU A 60 -9.93 0.96 0.03
N LEU A 61 -9.58 1.35 -1.19
CA LEU A 61 -8.55 0.69 -1.97
C LEU A 61 -7.19 0.76 -1.27
N HIS A 62 -6.82 1.91 -0.70
CA HIS A 62 -5.59 2.10 0.06
C HIS A 62 -5.53 1.16 1.28
N LEU A 63 -6.62 1.05 2.04
CA LEU A 63 -6.72 0.15 3.18
C LEU A 63 -6.63 -1.32 2.76
N LEU A 64 -7.36 -1.71 1.71
CA LEU A 64 -7.32 -3.08 1.18
C LEU A 64 -5.91 -3.44 0.67
N ILE A 65 -5.23 -2.54 -0.03
CA ILE A 65 -3.85 -2.74 -0.47
C ILE A 65 -2.93 -2.89 0.75
N GLY A 66 -3.07 -2.05 1.78
CA GLY A 66 -2.30 -2.17 3.02
C GLY A 66 -2.49 -3.52 3.73
N MET A 67 -3.74 -3.97 3.86
CA MET A 67 -4.06 -5.27 4.45
C MET A 67 -3.46 -6.42 3.63
N LEU A 68 -3.67 -6.39 2.31
CA LEU A 68 -3.13 -7.41 1.39
C LEU A 68 -1.60 -7.40 1.40
N PHE A 69 -0.97 -6.23 1.51
CA PHE A 69 0.48 -6.10 1.61
C PHE A 69 1.03 -6.93 2.79
N GLY A 70 0.41 -6.81 3.97
CA GLY A 70 0.80 -7.58 5.15
C GLY A 70 0.53 -9.08 5.01
N VAL A 71 -0.63 -9.47 4.48
CA VAL A 71 -1.00 -10.89 4.25
C VAL A 71 -0.06 -11.56 3.26
N VAL A 72 0.15 -10.93 2.10
CA VAL A 72 0.96 -11.49 1.02
C VAL A 72 2.43 -11.56 1.42
N TYR A 73 2.92 -10.66 2.27
CA TYR A 73 4.28 -10.75 2.79
C TYR A 73 4.49 -12.02 3.62
N ILE A 74 3.55 -12.36 4.50
CA ILE A 74 3.60 -13.59 5.31
C ILE A 74 3.59 -14.81 4.40
N LEU A 75 2.75 -14.81 3.36
CA LEU A 75 2.72 -15.88 2.37
C LEU A 75 4.06 -16.04 1.64
N PHE A 76 4.71 -14.93 1.27
CA PHE A 76 6.06 -14.95 0.68
C PHE A 76 7.11 -15.54 1.61
N VAL A 77 7.02 -15.26 2.91
CA VAL A 77 7.91 -15.83 3.93
C VAL A 77 7.67 -17.34 4.08
N GLU A 78 6.42 -17.76 4.29
CA GLU A 78 6.08 -19.17 4.52
C GLU A 78 6.42 -20.06 3.31
N GLN A 79 6.24 -19.56 2.09
CA GLN A 79 6.53 -20.30 0.87
C GLN A 79 8.01 -20.22 0.44
N GLY A 80 8.85 -19.50 1.20
CA GLY A 80 10.26 -19.31 0.85
C GLY A 80 10.48 -18.54 -0.46
N TRP A 81 9.50 -17.74 -0.89
CA TRP A 81 9.54 -16.95 -2.14
C TRP A 81 10.38 -15.68 -2.03
N LEU A 82 11.07 -15.47 -0.91
CA LEU A 82 12.09 -14.44 -0.75
C LEU A 82 13.40 -14.88 -1.43
N PHE A 83 13.34 -15.23 -2.71
CA PHE A 83 14.47 -15.72 -3.49
C PHE A 83 15.62 -14.71 -3.65
N VAL A 84 15.36 -13.42 -3.41
CA VAL A 84 16.41 -12.37 -3.49
C VAL A 84 17.14 -12.20 -2.16
N THR A 85 16.42 -12.24 -1.04
CA THR A 85 17.00 -11.91 0.27
C THR A 85 17.34 -13.13 1.11
N HIS A 86 16.65 -14.26 0.89
CA HIS A 86 16.71 -15.49 1.70
C HIS A 86 16.60 -15.29 3.22
N ARG A 87 16.27 -14.07 3.66
CA ARG A 87 16.21 -13.63 5.05
C ARG A 87 14.91 -12.85 5.24
N PRO A 88 13.87 -13.49 5.78
CA PRO A 88 12.61 -12.83 6.03
C PRO A 88 12.76 -11.74 7.08
N TYR A 89 11.82 -10.81 7.09
CA TYR A 89 11.70 -9.75 8.11
C TYR A 89 12.90 -8.80 8.23
N THR A 90 13.72 -8.65 7.20
CA THR A 90 14.80 -7.64 7.18
C THR A 90 14.38 -6.36 6.45
N PHE A 91 15.07 -5.23 6.69
CA PHE A 91 14.83 -3.98 5.94
C PHE A 91 14.93 -4.19 4.44
N LEU A 92 15.94 -4.94 3.98
CA LEU A 92 16.11 -5.26 2.56
C LEU A 92 14.95 -6.11 2.03
N SER A 93 14.49 -7.09 2.79
CA SER A 93 13.34 -7.93 2.43
C SER A 93 12.08 -7.10 2.23
N PHE A 94 11.78 -6.20 3.17
CA PHE A 94 10.63 -5.31 3.06
C PHE A 94 10.77 -4.27 1.94
N ALA A 95 11.98 -3.76 1.66
CA ALA A 95 12.22 -2.84 0.55
C ALA A 95 12.01 -3.52 -0.82
N VAL A 96 12.60 -4.71 -1.01
CA VAL A 96 12.41 -5.51 -2.24
C VAL A 96 10.95 -5.89 -2.42
N TYR A 97 10.30 -6.37 -1.35
CA TYR A 97 8.88 -6.70 -1.37
C TYR A 97 8.00 -5.48 -1.65
N GLY A 98 8.30 -4.33 -1.05
CA GLY A 98 7.64 -3.06 -1.33
C GLY A 98 7.73 -2.67 -2.80
N PHE A 99 8.88 -2.91 -3.42
CA PHE A 99 9.09 -2.58 -4.82
C PHE A 99 8.31 -3.54 -5.74
N LEU A 100 8.38 -4.84 -5.45
CA LEU A 100 7.65 -5.86 -6.22
C LEU A 100 6.14 -5.70 -6.10
N SER A 101 5.63 -5.38 -4.91
CA SER A 101 4.21 -5.10 -4.70
C SER A 101 3.76 -3.83 -5.44
N TRP A 102 4.57 -2.77 -5.47
CA TRP A 102 4.31 -1.60 -6.30
C TRP A 102 4.24 -1.95 -7.79
N VAL A 103 5.19 -2.75 -8.30
CA VAL A 103 5.18 -3.24 -9.69
C VAL A 103 3.91 -4.04 -9.97
N PHE A 104 3.53 -4.95 -9.06
CA PHE A 104 2.32 -5.75 -9.19
C PHE A 104 1.05 -4.89 -9.20
N VAL A 105 0.91 -3.94 -8.28
CA VAL A 105 -0.22 -3.01 -8.24
C VAL A 105 -0.28 -2.20 -9.54
N GLY A 106 0.85 -1.65 -10.00
CA GLY A 106 0.92 -0.81 -11.19
C GLY A 106 0.69 -1.54 -12.51
N LEU A 107 1.14 -2.79 -12.64
CA LEU A 107 1.05 -3.57 -13.89
C LEU A 107 -0.13 -4.53 -13.93
N VAL A 108 -0.67 -4.95 -12.79
CA VAL A 108 -1.75 -5.94 -12.70
C VAL A 108 -3.01 -5.28 -12.16
N LEU A 109 -3.00 -4.78 -10.93
CA LEU A 109 -4.24 -4.30 -10.29
C LEU A 109 -4.82 -3.04 -10.96
N TYR A 110 -4.01 -2.02 -11.24
CA TYR A 110 -4.52 -0.79 -11.86
C TYR A 110 -5.05 -0.99 -13.29
N PRO A 111 -4.42 -1.77 -14.17
CA PRO A 111 -5.02 -2.15 -15.43
C PRO A 111 -6.34 -2.94 -15.27
N LEU A 112 -6.41 -3.88 -14.32
CA LEU A 112 -7.65 -4.63 -14.04
C LEU A 112 -8.80 -3.72 -13.57
N LEU A 113 -8.49 -2.68 -12.80
CA LEU A 113 -9.44 -1.65 -12.37
C LEU A 113 -9.74 -0.60 -13.45
N GLN A 114 -9.11 -0.73 -14.64
CA GLN A 114 -9.18 0.21 -15.76
C GLN A 114 -8.60 1.61 -15.51
N MET A 115 -7.76 1.76 -14.48
CA MET A 115 -7.01 2.98 -14.14
C MET A 115 -5.75 3.18 -15.03
N GLY A 116 -5.47 2.20 -15.90
CA GLY A 116 -4.31 2.18 -16.80
C GLY A 116 -3.01 1.74 -16.10
N PHE A 117 -1.96 1.54 -16.90
CA PHE A 117 -0.65 1.15 -16.36
C PHE A 117 -0.12 2.20 -15.41
N PHE A 118 0.25 1.76 -14.20
CA PHE A 118 0.69 2.61 -13.10
C PHE A 118 -0.27 3.78 -12.78
N GLY A 119 -1.57 3.60 -13.01
CA GLY A 119 -2.58 4.61 -12.66
C GLY A 119 -2.54 5.85 -13.55
N ARG A 120 -1.91 5.78 -14.73
CA ARG A 120 -1.73 6.92 -15.64
C ARG A 120 -3.04 7.62 -16.06
N ARG A 121 -4.20 6.95 -15.99
CA ARG A 121 -5.50 7.60 -16.27
C ARG A 121 -5.98 8.48 -15.12
N GLU A 122 -5.47 8.24 -13.92
CA GLU A 122 -5.83 8.98 -12.71
C GLU A 122 -4.94 10.21 -12.49
N GLY A 123 -3.67 10.14 -12.91
CA GLY A 123 -2.73 11.25 -12.91
C GLY A 123 -1.32 10.84 -13.35
N SER A 124 -0.50 11.81 -13.76
CA SER A 124 0.86 11.56 -14.24
C SER A 124 1.84 11.16 -13.14
N LEU A 125 1.55 11.48 -11.88
CA LEU A 125 2.40 11.23 -10.71
C LEU A 125 1.91 10.10 -9.81
N ILE A 126 0.77 9.47 -10.13
CA ILE A 126 0.18 8.39 -9.33
C ILE A 126 1.15 7.22 -9.16
N TRP A 127 1.96 6.92 -10.18
CA TRP A 127 2.98 5.88 -10.10
C TRP A 127 4.03 6.16 -9.01
N LEU A 128 4.37 7.43 -8.78
CA LEU A 128 5.36 7.83 -7.80
C LEU A 128 4.75 7.88 -6.40
N GLU A 129 3.55 8.43 -6.28
CA GLU A 129 2.78 8.43 -5.01
C GLU A 129 2.58 7.00 -4.50
N THR A 130 2.27 6.08 -5.41
CA THR A 130 2.06 4.67 -5.09
C THR A 130 3.37 3.98 -4.75
N LEU A 131 4.47 4.28 -5.44
CA LEU A 131 5.80 3.77 -5.08
C LEU A 131 6.17 4.22 -3.67
N VAL A 132 6.06 5.51 -3.37
CA VAL A 132 6.36 6.07 -2.04
C VAL A 132 5.48 5.41 -0.99
N SER A 133 4.19 5.23 -1.26
CA SER A 133 3.26 4.57 -0.33
C SER A 133 3.67 3.13 -0.01
N HIS A 134 4.09 2.36 -1.03
CA HIS A 134 4.56 0.97 -0.82
C HIS A 134 5.91 0.92 -0.09
N MET A 135 6.80 1.88 -0.36
CA MET A 135 8.06 2.00 0.38
C MET A 135 7.81 2.36 1.84
N LEU A 136 6.90 3.30 2.13
CA LEU A 136 6.51 3.67 3.49
C LEU A 136 5.86 2.50 4.23
N LEU A 137 4.99 1.74 3.57
CA LEU A 137 4.45 0.48 4.12
C LEU A 137 5.56 -0.50 4.47
N GLY A 138 6.49 -0.76 3.55
CA GLY A 138 7.61 -1.66 3.78
C GLY A 138 8.53 -1.22 4.93
N VAL A 139 8.94 0.04 4.94
CA VAL A 139 9.83 0.61 5.98
C VAL A 139 9.15 0.59 7.35
N THR A 140 7.87 0.96 7.43
CA THR A 140 7.15 0.98 8.70
C THR A 140 6.89 -0.43 9.21
N MET A 141 6.53 -1.36 8.33
CA MET A 141 6.41 -2.76 8.70
C MET A 141 7.74 -3.32 9.19
N ALA A 142 8.86 -3.04 8.50
CA ALA A 142 10.19 -3.40 8.96
C ALA A 142 10.51 -2.81 10.33
N GLY A 143 10.19 -1.54 10.57
CA GLY A 143 10.38 -0.87 11.85
C GLY A 143 9.55 -1.50 12.98
N LEU A 144 8.29 -1.87 12.72
CA LEU A 144 7.46 -2.57 13.69
C LEU A 144 8.03 -3.96 14.00
N VAL A 145 8.44 -4.73 12.99
CA VAL A 145 9.04 -6.05 13.24
C VAL A 145 10.39 -5.90 13.97
N TYR A 146 11.20 -4.90 13.63
CA TYR A 146 12.44 -4.60 14.37
C TYR A 146 12.17 -4.31 15.84
N TRP A 147 11.14 -3.51 16.12
CA TRP A 147 10.79 -3.13 17.49
C TRP A 147 10.24 -4.30 18.32
N PHE A 148 9.31 -5.08 17.75
CA PHE A 148 8.62 -6.16 18.49
C PHE A 148 9.35 -7.51 18.42
N GLN A 149 10.16 -7.74 17.39
CA GLN A 149 10.87 -8.98 17.10
C GLN A 149 12.31 -8.73 16.61
N PRO A 150 13.15 -8.06 17.43
CA PRO A 150 14.49 -7.63 17.02
C PRO A 150 15.44 -8.78 16.64
N PHE A 151 15.16 -10.01 17.09
CA PHE A 151 15.99 -11.19 16.80
C PHE A 151 16.05 -11.52 15.30
N TYR A 152 15.05 -11.12 14.49
CA TYR A 152 15.12 -11.26 13.03
C TYR A 152 16.17 -10.36 12.38
N PHE A 153 16.63 -9.33 13.08
CA PHE A 153 17.63 -8.36 12.61
C PHE A 153 19.00 -8.54 13.27
N SER A 154 19.12 -9.36 14.31
CA SER A 154 20.37 -9.55 15.08
C SER A 154 21.33 -10.57 14.46
N VAL A 155 21.10 -11.03 13.23
CA VAL A 155 22.00 -11.96 12.53
C VAL A 155 22.93 -11.16 11.60
N THR A 156 23.96 -10.58 12.19
CA THR A 156 25.23 -10.25 11.52
C THR A 156 26.03 -11.52 11.31
#